data_AF-A0A2E3MNA5-F1
#
_entry.id   AF-A0A2E3MNA5-F1
#
_cell.length_a   1.000
_cell.length_b   1.000
_cell.length_c   1.000
_cell.angle_alpha   90.00
_cell.angle_beta   90.00
_cell.angle_gamma   90.00
#
_symmetry.space_group_name_H-M   'P 1'
#
loop_
_entity.id
_entity.type
_entity.pdbx_description
1 polymer ?
#
loop_
_entity_poly.entity_id
_entity_poly.type
_entity_poly.pdbx_seq_one_letter_code
_entity_poly.pdbx_strand_id
1 'polypeptide(L)' 'MLRILGKSTGRFCDGLNRRRFLEIGGLSTFGLTLSDALRAASTTYPKRSPRSIILIWQHGGPSQLDTFDMKPDQPTE' A
#
# COMPACT_ATOMS: atom_id res chain seq x y z
N MET A 1 16.59 -11.27 4.20
CA MET A 1 16.74 -9.89 4.69
C MET A 1 15.43 -9.52 5.36
N LEU A 2 15.42 -9.30 6.67
CA LEU A 2 14.22 -8.92 7.41
C LEU A 2 13.77 -7.52 6.95
N ARG A 3 12.55 -7.41 6.39
CA ARG A 3 11.95 -6.10 6.08
C ARG A 3 10.98 -5.67 7.17
N ILE A 4 11.37 -4.64 7.93
CA ILE A 4 10.46 -3.95 8.84
C ILE A 4 9.61 -2.99 8.01
N LEU A 5 8.38 -3.40 7.69
CA LEU A 5 7.42 -2.56 7.00
C LEU A 5 6.80 -1.59 8.01
N GLY A 6 6.94 -0.29 7.76
CA GLY A 6 6.23 0.74 8.53
C GLY A 6 4.72 0.71 8.27
N LYS A 7 3.99 1.64 8.91
CA LYS A 7 2.54 1.81 8.71
C LYS A 7 2.28 2.14 7.23
N SER A 8 1.88 1.13 6.46
CA SER A 8 1.57 1.29 5.04
C SER A 8 0.27 2.09 4.91
N THR A 9 0.35 3.25 4.26
CA THR A 9 -0.78 4.15 4.03
C THR A 9 -1.46 3.94 2.67
N GLY A 10 -1.17 2.83 1.98
CA GLY A 10 -1.77 2.51 0.68
C GLY A 10 -1.68 1.03 0.33
N ARG A 11 -2.75 0.47 -0.24
CA ARG A 11 -2.73 -0.88 -0.82
C ARG A 11 -2.16 -0.79 -2.23
N PHE A 12 -0.88 -1.13 -2.38
CA PHE A 12 -0.34 -1.42 -3.71
C PHE A 12 -0.71 -2.85 -4.10
N CYS A 13 -0.98 -3.09 -5.38
CA CYS A 13 -1.34 -4.41 -5.93
C CYS A 13 -0.13 -5.37 -6.02
N ASP A 14 0.76 -5.37 -5.02
CA ASP A 14 2.06 -6.04 -5.08
C ASP A 14 2.00 -7.54 -4.76
N GLY A 15 0.82 -8.04 -4.36
CA GLY A 15 0.58 -9.44 -4.03
C GLY A 15 1.56 -10.07 -3.02
N LEU A 16 1.42 -11.38 -2.85
CA LEU A 16 2.39 -12.22 -2.17
C LEU A 16 3.34 -12.83 -3.20
N ASN A 17 4.53 -12.26 -3.33
CA ASN A 17 5.57 -12.85 -4.17
C ASN A 17 6.20 -14.06 -3.45
N ARG A 18 6.67 -15.09 -4.18
CA ARG A 18 7.26 -16.33 -3.65
C ARG A 18 8.33 -16.07 -2.57
N ARG A 19 9.14 -15.03 -2.77
CA ARG A 19 10.17 -14.58 -1.84
C ARG A 19 9.61 -14.07 -0.50
N ARG A 20 8.49 -13.34 -0.49
CA ARG A 20 7.80 -12.91 0.74
C ARG A 20 7.26 -14.11 1.51
N PHE A 21 6.76 -15.13 0.81
CA PHE A 21 6.26 -16.36 1.44
C PHE A 21 7.38 -17.11 2.17
N LEU A 22 8.54 -17.29 1.51
CA LEU A 22 9.71 -17.92 2.14
C LEU A 22 10.27 -17.09 3.30
N GLU A 23 10.25 -15.76 3.22
CA GLU A 23 10.70 -14.87 4.30
C GLU A 23 9.81 -15.01 5.55
N ILE A 24 8.49 -15.02 5.38
CA ILE A 24 7.52 -15.22 6.48
C ILE A 24 7.62 -16.64 7.04
N GLY A 25 7.76 -17.66 6.19
CA GLY A 25 7.95 -19.04 6.61
C GLY A 25 9.25 -19.25 7.40
N GLY A 26 10.35 -18.64 6.95
CA GLY A 26 11.64 -18.69 7.66
C GLY A 26 11.59 -18.05 9.05
N LEU A 27 10.86 -16.94 9.22
CA LEU A 27 10.66 -16.32 10.54
C LEU A 27 10.02 -17.28 11.54
N SER A 28 9.06 -18.09 11.10
CA SER A 28 8.43 -19.10 11.96
C SER A 28 9.40 -20.20 12.40
N THR A 29 10.37 -20.59 11.57
CA THR A 29 11.39 -21.59 11.92
C THR A 29 12.37 -21.11 12.99
N PHE A 30 12.53 -19.80 13.16
CA PHE A 30 13.36 -19.20 14.21
C PHE A 30 12.53 -18.76 15.44
N GLY A 31 11.29 -19.23 15.57
CA GLY A 31 10.45 -18.99 16.74
C GLY A 31 9.75 -17.63 16.78
N LEU A 32 9.83 -16.82 15.72
CA LEU A 32 9.07 -15.58 15.60
C LEU A 32 7.71 -15.89 14.99
N THR A 33 6.70 -16.06 15.85
CA THR A 33 5.34 -16.38 15.41
C THR A 33 4.48 -15.13 15.28
N LEU A 34 3.44 -15.21 14.43
CA LEU A 34 2.42 -14.16 14.34
C LEU A 34 1.75 -13.89 15.70
N SER A 35 1.58 -14.92 16.52
CA SER A 35 1.02 -14.83 17.87
C SER A 35 1.84 -13.93 18.79
N ASP A 36 3.17 -13.97 18.70
CA ASP A 36 4.06 -13.12 19.50
C ASP A 36 3.99 -11.66 19.05
N ALA A 37 3.88 -11.43 17.75
CA ALA A 37 3.64 -10.09 17.20
C ALA A 37 2.29 -9.51 17.65
N LEU A 38 1.23 -10.31 17.66
CA LEU A 38 -0.10 -9.92 18.16
C LEU A 38 -0.10 -9.60 19.65
N ARG A 39 0.61 -10.40 20.47
CA ARG A 39 0.80 -10.11 21.90
C ARG A 39 1.51 -8.78 22.11
N ALA A 40 2.60 -8.53 21.39
CA ALA A 40 3.34 -7.26 21.46
C ALA A 40 2.50 -6.06 20.98
N ALA A 41 1.64 -6.25 19.96
CA ALA A 41 0.73 -5.21 19.50
C ALA A 41 -0.36 -4.88 20.54
N SER A 42 -0.85 -5.88 21.29
CA SER A 42 -1.90 -5.70 22.30
C SER A 42 -1.49 -4.82 23.49
N THR A 43 -0.19 -4.79 23.82
CA THR A 43 0.35 -3.95 24.91
C THR A 43 0.38 -2.47 24.58
N THR A 44 0.21 -2.09 23.30
CA THR A 44 0.17 -0.69 22.88
C THR A 44 -1.20 -0.40 22.27
N TYR A 45 -2.09 0.23 23.05
CA TYR A 45 -3.23 0.94 22.47
C TYR A 45 -2.72 2.32 22.01
N PRO A 46 -2.44 2.54 20.72
CA PRO A 46 -2.15 3.89 20.26
C PRO A 46 -3.38 4.75 20.57
N LYS A 47 -3.20 5.84 21.30
CA LYS A 47 -4.23 6.88 21.46
C LYS A 47 -4.74 7.21 20.07
N ARG A 48 -5.96 6.79 19.76
CA ARG A 48 -6.57 7.02 18.45
C ARG A 48 -6.89 8.50 18.39
N SER A 49 -6.24 9.23 17.48
CA SER A 49 -6.58 10.63 17.25
C SER A 49 -8.07 10.73 16.91
N PRO A 50 -8.83 11.66 17.52
CA PRO A 50 -10.24 11.87 17.19
C PRO A 50 -10.44 12.48 15.80
N ARG A 51 -9.36 12.88 15.12
CA ARG A 51 -9.40 13.48 13.78
C ARG A 51 -9.19 12.40 12.72
N SER A 52 -10.18 12.20 11.86
CA SER A 52 -10.09 11.40 10.63
C SER A 52 -10.16 12.33 9.41
N ILE A 53 -9.29 12.08 8.42
CA ILE A 53 -9.28 12.80 7.13
C ILE A 53 -9.38 11.74 6.03
N ILE A 54 -10.24 11.97 5.05
CA ILE A 54 -10.29 11.15 3.83
C ILE A 54 -9.35 11.80 2.82
N LEU A 55 -8.17 11.22 2.62
CA LEU A 55 -7.21 11.64 1.60
C LEU A 55 -7.50 10.86 0.31
N ILE A 56 -8.00 11.54 -0.71
CA ILE A 56 -8.14 10.98 -2.05
C ILE A 56 -6.86 11.32 -2.83
N TRP A 57 -6.01 10.31 -3.03
CA TRP A 57 -4.76 10.45 -3.77
C TRP A 57 -4.86 9.70 -5.09
N GLN A 58 -5.12 10.43 -6.18
CA GLN A 58 -5.21 9.89 -7.53
C GLN A 58 -3.81 9.95 -8.17
N HIS A 59 -3.05 8.86 -8.05
CA HIS A 59 -1.76 8.74 -8.75
C HIS A 59 -1.98 8.71 -10.26
N GLY A 60 -1.45 9.70 -10.96
CA GLY A 60 -1.66 9.90 -12.39
C GLY A 60 -2.87 10.80 -12.66
N GLY A 61 -2.60 12.01 -13.16
CA GLY A 61 -3.66 12.82 -13.77
C GLY A 61 -4.11 12.21 -15.10
N PRO A 62 -5.23 12.70 -15.68
CA PRO A 62 -5.60 12.32 -17.04
C PRO A 62 -4.41 12.54 -17.98
N SER A 63 -4.25 11.65 -18.97
CA SER A 63 -3.17 11.84 -19.94
C SER A 63 -3.39 13.17 -20.67
N GLN A 64 -2.33 13.80 -21.16
CA GLN A 64 -2.47 15.05 -21.92
C GLN A 64 -3.42 14.87 -23.13
N LEU A 65 -3.48 13.66 -23.68
CA LEU A 65 -4.40 13.27 -24.77
C LEU A 65 -5.87 13.25 -24.33
N ASP A 66 -6.15 12.97 -23.05
CA ASP A 66 -7.53 12.93 -22.51
C ASP A 66 -8.06 14.33 -22.13
N THR A 67 -7.18 15.34 -22.06
CA THR A 67 -7.53 16.68 -21.57
C THR A 67 -7.71 17.69 -22.70
N PHE A 68 -6.93 17.58 -23.78
CA PHE A 68 -6.98 18.50 -24.91
C PHE A 68 -7.07 17.73 -26.23
N ASP A 69 -8.13 17.99 -27.00
CA ASP A 69 -8.20 17.57 -28.39
C ASP A 69 -7.12 18.31 -29.19
N MET A 70 -6.28 17.56 -29.90
CA MET A 70 -5.20 18.11 -30.72
C MET A 70 -5.69 18.69 -32.06
N LYS A 71 -6.97 18.49 -32.44
CA LYS A 71 -7.52 19.03 -33.70
C LYS A 71 -8.95 19.57 -33.54
N PRO A 72 -9.15 20.64 -32.77
CA PRO A 72 -10.47 21.26 -32.64
C PRO A 72 -11.03 21.75 -33.98
N ASP A 73 -10.17 22.13 -34.94
CA ASP A 73 -10.54 22.69 -36.25
C ASP A 73 -10.39 21.67 -37.40
N GLN A 74 -10.52 20.35 -37.13
CA GLN A 74 -10.45 19.36 -38.21
C GLN A 74 -11.56 19.61 -39.25
N PRO A 75 -11.21 19.67 -40.55
CA PRO A 75 -12.22 19.79 -41.61
C PRO A 75 -13.15 18.58 -41.58
N THR A 76 -14.46 18.85 -41.68
CA THR A 76 -15.45 17.83 -41.96
C THR A 76 -15.27 17.43 -43.42
N GLU A 77 -15.00 16.15 -43.65
CA GLU A 77 -14.85 15.57 -44.99
C GLU A 77 -16.07 15.86 -45.88
#